data_AF-A0A536GNT7-F1
#
_entry.id   AF-A0A536GNT7-F1
#
_cell.length_a   1.000
_cell.length_b   1.000
_cell.length_c   1.000
_cell.angle_alpha   90.00
_cell.angle_beta   90.00
_cell.angle_gamma   90.00
#
_symmetry.space_group_name_H-M   'P 1'
#
loop_
_entity.id
_entity.type
_entity.pdbx_description
1 polymer ?
#
loop_
_entity_poly.entity_id
_entity_poly.type
_entity_poly.pdbx_seq_one_letter_code
_entity_poly.pdbx_strand_id
1 'polypeptide(L)'
;MPVDPKTRQPLPPRSQPGYYAGFSTLSQQEFWDEATRSVVRARVEQVPPIRYFSAEEVRLMQAICDRLLPQDDRDDAHKILVVNYIDDRLYNRRIDGYRFEDMPEDQEAHRLGLQAIEAIAQHMFHSSFIQLEPLEQDQVLQSIHDCKPPAGHDIWQKMSVMHYWLLIMQDVLDAYYAHPYAWDEIGFGGPAYPRGYMRLEGGKPEPWEVHEQRYEWAAPPSSLSGEYSPVGGEGEHKQQTPGQEGTH
;
A
#
# COMPACT_ATOMS: atom_id res chain seq x y z
N MET A 1 -13.66 0.63 -5.47
CA MET A 1 -13.31 -0.30 -6.56
C MET A 1 -13.28 0.37 -7.93
N PRO A 2 -12.25 0.11 -8.75
CA PRO A 2 -12.28 0.42 -10.17
C PRO A 2 -13.53 -0.20 -10.82
N VAL A 3 -14.22 0.59 -11.64
CA VAL A 3 -15.43 0.13 -12.35
C VAL A 3 -15.16 -0.04 -13.83
N ASP A 4 -15.85 -1.00 -14.44
CA ASP A 4 -15.91 -1.12 -15.89
C ASP A 4 -16.52 0.18 -16.48
N PRO A 5 -15.86 0.84 -17.44
CA PRO A 5 -16.28 2.15 -17.92
C PRO A 5 -17.61 2.12 -18.67
N LYS A 6 -18.02 0.97 -19.22
CA LYS A 6 -19.25 0.79 -20.00
C LYS A 6 -20.43 0.44 -19.11
N THR A 7 -20.25 -0.51 -18.20
CA THR A 7 -21.32 -1.03 -17.34
C THR A 7 -21.43 -0.30 -16.00
N ARG A 8 -20.39 0.45 -15.61
CA ARG A 8 -20.24 1.12 -14.30
C ARG A 8 -20.31 0.16 -13.11
N GLN A 9 -20.15 -1.14 -13.36
CA GLN A 9 -20.10 -2.15 -12.31
C GLN A 9 -18.66 -2.33 -11.81
N PRO A 10 -18.44 -2.67 -10.52
CA PRO A 10 -17.13 -3.03 -10.01
C PRO A 10 -16.53 -4.18 -10.82
N LEU A 11 -15.23 -4.10 -11.11
CA LEU A 11 -14.51 -5.22 -11.71
C LEU A 11 -14.51 -6.41 -10.73
N PRO A 12 -14.72 -7.65 -11.19
CA PRO A 12 -14.71 -8.80 -10.32
C PRO A 12 -13.29 -9.03 -9.76
N PRO A 13 -13.16 -9.43 -8.48
CA PRO A 13 -11.87 -9.77 -7.89
C PRO A 13 -11.16 -10.91 -8.63
N ARG A 14 -9.83 -10.89 -8.65
CA ARG A 14 -8.98 -11.85 -9.37
C ARG A 14 -7.81 -12.31 -8.49
N SER A 15 -7.24 -13.46 -8.81
CA SER A 15 -6.01 -13.92 -8.16
C SER A 15 -4.80 -13.04 -8.50
N GLN A 16 -4.82 -12.43 -9.68
CA GLN A 16 -3.78 -11.55 -10.20
C GLN A 16 -4.45 -10.32 -10.86
N PRO A 17 -4.69 -9.25 -10.09
CA PRO A 17 -4.99 -7.94 -10.67
C PRO A 17 -3.72 -7.33 -11.31
N GLY A 18 -3.88 -6.17 -11.94
CA GLY A 18 -2.81 -5.47 -12.65
C GLY A 18 -2.77 -5.77 -14.15
N TYR A 19 -1.68 -5.34 -14.80
CA TYR A 19 -1.58 -5.34 -16.27
C TYR A 19 -0.82 -6.53 -16.85
N TYR A 20 -0.26 -7.42 -16.02
CA TYR A 20 0.63 -8.50 -16.47
C TYR A 20 0.00 -9.89 -16.29
N ALA A 21 -1.18 -10.08 -16.86
CA ALA A 21 -1.93 -11.33 -16.72
C ALA A 21 -1.10 -12.57 -17.14
N GLY A 22 -1.03 -13.56 -16.26
CA GLY A 22 -0.29 -14.80 -16.49
C GLY A 22 1.20 -14.72 -16.17
N PHE A 23 1.71 -13.55 -15.79
CA PHE A 23 3.05 -13.42 -15.23
C PHE A 23 3.09 -14.00 -13.82
N SER A 24 4.21 -14.59 -13.41
CA SER A 24 4.40 -14.97 -12.03
C SER A 24 5.87 -14.87 -11.67
N THR A 25 6.22 -13.94 -10.78
CA THR A 25 7.57 -13.75 -10.28
C THR A 25 8.07 -15.01 -9.56
N LEU A 26 7.18 -15.75 -8.88
CA LEU A 26 7.55 -17.04 -8.25
C LEU A 26 7.96 -18.12 -9.26
N SER A 27 7.54 -18.04 -10.53
CA SER A 27 8.04 -18.95 -11.57
C SER A 27 9.54 -18.77 -11.84
N GLN A 28 10.11 -17.61 -11.45
CA GLN A 28 11.52 -17.29 -11.64
C GLN A 28 12.39 -17.75 -10.46
N GLN A 29 11.82 -18.36 -9.43
CA GLN A 29 12.53 -18.65 -8.18
C GLN A 29 13.77 -19.53 -8.35
N GLU A 30 13.79 -20.42 -9.35
CA GLU A 30 14.94 -21.29 -9.66
C GLU A 30 16.18 -20.50 -10.12
N PHE A 31 15.98 -19.26 -10.58
CA PHE A 31 17.04 -18.36 -11.04
C PHE A 31 17.58 -17.42 -9.96
N TRP A 32 16.99 -17.44 -8.77
CA TRP A 32 17.50 -16.69 -7.61
C TRP A 32 18.50 -17.53 -6.83
N ASP A 33 19.39 -16.86 -6.08
CA ASP A 33 20.19 -17.54 -5.07
C ASP A 33 19.30 -18.12 -3.95
N GLU A 34 19.87 -19.05 -3.18
CA GLU A 34 19.13 -19.77 -2.15
C GLU A 34 18.61 -18.84 -1.05
N ALA A 35 19.38 -17.82 -0.67
CA ALA A 35 19.00 -16.89 0.39
C ALA A 35 17.77 -16.08 -0.01
N THR A 36 17.78 -15.51 -1.20
CA THR A 36 16.69 -14.74 -1.79
C THR A 36 15.46 -15.62 -1.97
N ARG A 37 15.62 -16.82 -2.54
CA ARG A 37 14.54 -17.79 -2.70
C ARG A 37 13.88 -18.14 -1.38
N SER A 38 14.67 -18.40 -0.34
CA SER A 38 14.16 -18.70 0.99
C SER A 38 13.36 -17.52 1.58
N VAL A 39 13.86 -16.29 1.46
CA VAL A 39 13.16 -15.10 1.97
C VAL A 39 11.84 -14.86 1.23
N VAL A 40 11.85 -14.94 -0.09
CA VAL A 40 10.65 -14.71 -0.91
C VAL A 40 9.59 -15.78 -0.66
N ARG A 41 9.98 -17.05 -0.60
CA ARG A 41 9.05 -18.14 -0.27
C ARG A 41 8.46 -18.00 1.12
N ALA A 42 9.28 -17.63 2.12
CA ALA A 42 8.79 -17.43 3.48
C ALA A 42 7.70 -16.34 3.55
N ARG A 43 7.80 -15.27 2.76
CA ARG A 43 6.74 -14.24 2.69
C ARG A 43 5.41 -14.76 2.16
N VAL A 44 5.42 -15.76 1.29
CA VAL A 44 4.20 -16.35 0.74
C VAL A 44 3.64 -17.43 1.67
N GLU A 45 4.53 -18.26 2.22
CA GLU A 45 4.14 -19.48 2.94
C GLU A 45 4.02 -19.27 4.46
N GLN A 46 4.64 -18.23 5.02
CA GLN A 46 4.82 -18.04 6.47
C GLN A 46 4.42 -16.63 6.89
N VAL A 47 3.12 -16.36 6.86
CA VAL A 47 2.58 -15.09 7.37
C VAL A 47 2.87 -14.98 8.87
N PRO A 48 3.53 -13.89 9.32
CA PRO A 48 3.85 -13.73 10.74
C PRO A 48 2.58 -13.57 11.57
N PRO A 49 2.54 -14.10 12.81
CA PRO A 49 1.40 -13.90 13.69
C PRO A 49 1.41 -12.49 14.30
N ILE A 50 0.21 -11.97 14.58
CA ILE A 50 0.00 -10.75 15.36
C ILE A 50 0.49 -10.96 16.79
N ARG A 51 1.33 -10.04 17.28
CA ARG A 51 1.96 -10.05 18.59
C ARG A 51 2.06 -8.67 19.25
N TYR A 52 2.05 -7.58 18.48
CA TYR A 52 2.18 -6.22 19.01
C TYR A 52 0.82 -5.57 19.29
N PHE A 53 -0.06 -5.57 18.30
CA PHE A 53 -1.39 -4.99 18.39
C PHE A 53 -2.34 -5.90 19.18
N SER A 54 -3.23 -5.27 19.93
CA SER A 54 -4.42 -5.92 20.46
C SER A 54 -5.41 -6.27 19.36
N ALA A 55 -6.37 -7.16 19.65
CA ALA A 55 -7.39 -7.54 18.66
C ALA A 55 -8.25 -6.35 18.17
N GLU A 56 -8.43 -5.32 19.00
CA GLU A 56 -9.13 -4.08 18.63
C GLU A 56 -8.27 -3.23 17.70
N GLU A 57 -6.99 -3.02 18.05
CA GLU A 57 -6.05 -2.27 17.22
C GLU A 57 -5.83 -2.94 15.85
N VAL A 58 -5.82 -4.28 15.78
CA VAL A 58 -5.75 -5.01 14.50
C VAL A 58 -6.95 -4.68 13.60
N ARG A 59 -8.17 -4.69 14.15
CA ARG A 59 -9.37 -4.40 13.34
C ARG A 59 -9.35 -2.96 12.81
N LEU A 60 -8.92 -2.01 13.65
CA LEU A 60 -8.78 -0.62 13.25
C LEU A 60 -7.68 -0.44 12.21
N MET A 61 -6.49 -1.02 12.43
CA MET A 61 -5.38 -0.95 11.48
C MET A 61 -5.73 -1.61 10.14
N GLN A 62 -6.47 -2.73 10.16
CA GLN A 62 -6.97 -3.36 8.94
C GLN A 62 -7.90 -2.43 8.17
N ALA A 63 -8.89 -1.83 8.84
CA ALA A 63 -9.79 -0.87 8.19
C ALA A 63 -9.03 0.33 7.60
N ILE A 64 -7.98 0.82 8.28
CA ILE A 64 -7.13 1.89 7.75
C ILE A 64 -6.36 1.41 6.50
N CYS A 65 -5.70 0.25 6.57
CA CYS A 65 -4.95 -0.32 5.44
C CYS A 65 -5.84 -0.56 4.22
N ASP A 66 -7.08 -1.04 4.42
CA ASP A 66 -8.06 -1.29 3.36
C ASP A 66 -8.48 0.01 2.64
N ARG A 67 -8.33 1.17 3.27
CA ARG A 67 -8.54 2.49 2.63
C ARG A 67 -7.27 3.06 2.02
N LEU A 68 -6.12 2.92 2.67
CA LEU A 68 -4.83 3.45 2.18
C LEU A 68 -4.31 2.71 0.95
N LEU A 69 -4.46 1.39 0.94
CA LEU A 69 -4.07 0.53 -0.18
C LEU A 69 -5.14 -0.55 -0.39
N PRO A 70 -6.25 -0.20 -1.05
CA PRO A 70 -7.36 -1.12 -1.27
C PRO A 70 -6.92 -2.33 -2.09
N GLN A 71 -7.37 -3.51 -1.68
CA GLN A 71 -7.14 -4.79 -2.37
C GLN A 71 -8.46 -5.43 -2.82
N ASP A 72 -9.48 -4.62 -3.09
CA ASP A 72 -10.83 -5.09 -3.44
C ASP A 72 -10.87 -5.87 -4.77
N ASP A 73 -9.90 -5.64 -5.64
CA ASP A 73 -9.72 -6.32 -6.92
C ASP A 73 -8.96 -7.65 -6.79
N ARG A 74 -8.51 -8.01 -5.58
CA ARG A 74 -7.94 -9.31 -5.23
C ARG A 74 -8.98 -10.22 -4.61
N ASP A 75 -8.98 -11.49 -5.01
CA ASP A 75 -9.73 -12.49 -4.27
C ASP A 75 -9.15 -12.71 -2.87
N ASP A 76 -9.96 -13.25 -1.96
CA ASP A 76 -9.58 -13.38 -0.55
C ASP A 76 -8.35 -14.29 -0.31
N ALA A 77 -8.08 -15.24 -1.21
CA ALA A 77 -6.91 -16.12 -1.09
C ALA A 77 -5.60 -15.42 -1.50
N HIS A 78 -5.69 -14.33 -2.27
CA HIS A 78 -4.54 -13.59 -2.80
C HIS A 78 -4.40 -12.17 -2.22
N LYS A 79 -5.21 -11.81 -1.21
CA LYS A 79 -5.00 -10.58 -0.43
C LYS A 79 -3.74 -10.69 0.41
N ILE A 80 -2.92 -9.66 0.35
CA ILE A 80 -1.70 -9.53 1.15
C ILE A 80 -2.10 -9.04 2.54
N LEU A 81 -1.76 -9.80 3.57
CA LEU A 81 -2.05 -9.50 4.97
C LEU A 81 -1.10 -8.42 5.53
N VAL A 82 -1.25 -7.19 5.02
CA VAL A 82 -0.38 -6.02 5.32
C VAL A 82 -0.20 -5.81 6.82
N VAL A 83 -1.29 -5.85 7.60
CA VAL A 83 -1.26 -5.61 9.06
C VAL A 83 -0.35 -6.58 9.78
N ASN A 84 -0.27 -7.84 9.36
CA ASN A 84 0.61 -8.85 9.97
C ASN A 84 2.09 -8.47 9.84
N TYR A 85 2.48 -7.89 8.70
CA TYR A 85 3.85 -7.47 8.46
C TYR A 85 4.20 -6.19 9.19
N ILE A 86 3.27 -5.24 9.29
CA ILE A 86 3.43 -4.04 10.13
C ILE A 86 3.58 -4.45 11.61
N ASP A 87 2.70 -5.32 12.10
CA ASP A 87 2.75 -5.85 13.47
C ASP A 87 4.08 -6.56 13.76
N ASP A 88 4.54 -7.45 12.87
CA ASP A 88 5.81 -8.15 13.03
C ASP A 88 7.00 -7.19 13.07
N ARG A 89 7.00 -6.16 12.22
CA ARG A 89 8.04 -5.11 12.24
C ARG A 89 8.07 -4.40 13.59
N LEU A 90 6.90 -3.95 14.05
CA LEU A 90 6.74 -3.24 15.33
C LEU A 90 7.11 -4.13 16.50
N TYR A 91 6.67 -5.39 16.54
CA TYR A 91 7.01 -6.34 17.60
C TYR A 91 8.52 -6.55 17.73
N ASN A 92 9.22 -6.69 16.60
CA ASN A 92 10.67 -6.87 16.58
C ASN A 92 11.47 -5.56 16.67
N ARG A 93 10.81 -4.39 16.77
CA ARG A 93 11.44 -3.06 16.83
C ARG A 93 12.42 -2.79 15.69
N ARG A 94 12.07 -3.23 14.47
CA ARG A 94 12.86 -2.92 13.28
C ARG A 94 12.57 -1.48 12.87
N ILE A 95 13.63 -0.69 12.69
CA ILE A 95 13.59 0.71 12.28
C ILE A 95 14.51 0.93 11.09
N ASP A 96 14.30 2.01 10.32
CA ASP A 96 15.12 2.37 9.15
C ASP A 96 16.48 3.00 9.52
N GLY A 97 16.81 3.03 10.81
CA GLY A 97 18.06 3.58 11.33
C GLY A 97 18.04 5.09 11.58
N TYR A 98 16.90 5.76 11.40
CA TYR A 98 16.69 7.15 11.79
C TYR A 98 15.28 7.35 12.36
N ARG A 99 15.08 8.44 13.10
CA ARG A 99 13.78 8.89 13.62
C ARG A 99 13.78 10.42 13.65
N PHE A 100 12.67 11.04 13.25
CA PHE A 100 12.52 12.49 13.36
C PHE A 100 12.48 12.93 14.84
N GLU A 101 13.02 14.10 15.14
CA GLU A 101 13.08 14.62 16.52
C GLU A 101 11.69 14.85 17.12
N ASP A 102 10.73 15.22 16.28
CA ASP A 102 9.33 15.49 16.63
C ASP A 102 8.44 14.22 16.57
N MET A 103 9.04 13.03 16.56
CA MET A 103 8.35 11.76 16.53
C MET A 103 8.75 10.86 17.71
N PRO A 104 7.79 10.21 18.39
CA PRO A 104 8.07 9.15 19.35
C PRO A 104 8.54 7.88 18.63
N GLU A 105 8.90 6.85 19.38
CA GLU A 105 9.21 5.53 18.80
C GLU A 105 8.02 4.99 17.98
N ASP A 106 8.29 4.33 16.85
CA ASP A 106 7.26 3.87 15.90
C ASP A 106 6.14 3.08 16.57
N GLN A 107 6.46 2.24 17.55
CA GLN A 107 5.49 1.51 18.37
C GLN A 107 4.48 2.46 19.03
N GLU A 108 4.97 3.50 19.70
CA GLU A 108 4.15 4.51 20.36
C GLU A 108 3.43 5.40 19.34
N ALA A 109 4.11 5.80 18.26
CA ALA A 109 3.53 6.58 17.18
C ALA A 109 2.28 5.90 16.60
N HIS A 110 2.34 4.59 16.33
CA HIS A 110 1.19 3.81 15.87
C HIS A 110 0.04 3.79 16.87
N ARG A 111 0.30 3.56 18.16
CA ARG A 111 -0.77 3.57 19.18
C ARG A 111 -1.45 4.94 19.29
N LEU A 112 -0.65 6.00 19.32
CA LEU A 112 -1.13 7.37 19.35
C LEU A 112 -1.94 7.69 18.08
N GLY A 113 -1.47 7.25 16.93
CA GLY A 113 -2.13 7.51 15.65
C GLY A 113 -3.46 6.79 15.51
N LEU A 114 -3.56 5.54 15.96
CA LEU A 114 -4.82 4.80 16.04
C LEU A 114 -5.83 5.52 16.94
N GLN A 115 -5.40 6.00 18.12
CA GLN A 115 -6.24 6.79 19.02
C GLN A 115 -6.68 8.11 18.37
N ALA A 116 -5.79 8.79 17.66
CA ALA A 116 -6.10 10.04 16.98
C ALA A 116 -7.10 9.82 15.84
N ILE A 117 -6.98 8.76 15.04
CA ILE A 117 -7.93 8.40 13.99
C ILE A 117 -9.33 8.15 14.56
N GLU A 118 -9.43 7.40 15.66
CA GLU A 118 -10.72 7.20 16.37
C GLU A 118 -11.28 8.52 16.91
N ALA A 119 -10.44 9.39 17.47
CA ALA A 119 -10.88 10.70 17.94
C ALA A 119 -11.43 11.58 16.79
N ILE A 120 -10.80 11.53 15.61
CA ILE A 120 -11.28 12.25 14.43
C ILE A 120 -12.59 11.66 13.92
N ALA A 121 -12.71 10.33 13.83
CA ALA A 121 -13.94 9.64 13.45
C ALA A 121 -15.11 10.03 14.38
N GLN A 122 -14.89 9.97 15.70
CA GLN A 122 -15.88 10.34 16.70
C GLN A 122 -16.26 11.83 16.64
N HIS A 123 -15.29 12.70 16.32
CA HIS A 123 -15.54 14.12 16.19
C HIS A 123 -16.37 14.46 14.94
N MET A 124 -16.01 13.89 13.79
CA MET A 124 -16.64 14.20 12.51
C MET A 124 -17.99 13.50 12.32
N PHE A 125 -18.13 12.26 12.79
CA PHE A 125 -19.25 11.38 12.48
C PHE A 125 -19.92 10.73 13.69
N HIS A 126 -19.44 11.02 14.92
CA HIS A 126 -19.99 10.48 16.17
C HIS A 126 -20.01 8.95 16.26
N SER A 127 -19.12 8.28 15.54
CA SER A 127 -19.02 6.84 15.46
C SER A 127 -17.54 6.41 15.39
N SER A 128 -17.26 5.15 15.73
CA SER A 128 -15.90 4.59 15.59
C SER A 128 -15.52 4.46 14.12
N PHE A 129 -14.23 4.63 13.81
CA PHE A 129 -13.73 4.59 12.43
C PHE A 129 -14.15 3.31 11.68
N ILE A 130 -14.12 2.15 12.34
CA ILE A 130 -14.48 0.87 11.73
C ILE A 130 -15.98 0.73 11.40
N GLN A 131 -16.82 1.62 11.94
CA GLN A 131 -18.28 1.64 11.72
C GLN A 131 -18.72 2.67 10.68
N LEU A 132 -17.78 3.50 10.20
CA LEU A 132 -18.04 4.52 9.20
C LEU A 132 -18.21 3.91 7.81
N GLU A 133 -18.98 4.59 6.96
CA GLU A 133 -19.04 4.25 5.55
C GLU A 133 -17.71 4.55 4.85
N PRO A 134 -17.36 3.88 3.74
CA PRO A 134 -16.04 4.02 3.11
C PRO A 134 -15.64 5.45 2.78
N LEU A 135 -16.60 6.30 2.37
CA LEU A 135 -16.35 7.71 2.08
C LEU A 135 -16.02 8.51 3.35
N GLU A 136 -16.69 8.22 4.45
CA GLU A 136 -16.45 8.88 5.74
C GLU A 136 -15.08 8.47 6.31
N GLN A 137 -14.69 7.20 6.14
CA GLN A 137 -13.33 6.74 6.45
C GLN A 137 -12.27 7.49 5.64
N ASP A 138 -12.50 7.67 4.33
CA ASP A 138 -11.60 8.45 3.48
C ASP A 138 -11.50 9.91 3.94
N GLN A 139 -12.60 10.53 4.37
CA GLN A 139 -12.60 11.90 4.89
C GLN A 139 -11.78 12.03 6.18
N VAL A 140 -11.87 11.05 7.08
CA VAL A 140 -11.03 11.01 8.30
C VAL A 140 -9.55 10.92 7.91
N LEU A 141 -9.17 9.98 7.04
CA LEU A 141 -7.77 9.81 6.63
C LEU A 141 -7.25 11.01 5.83
N GLN A 142 -8.09 11.62 4.99
CA GLN A 142 -7.77 12.82 4.24
C GLN A 142 -7.44 14.00 5.17
N SER A 143 -8.13 14.14 6.31
CA SER A 143 -7.78 15.20 7.28
C SER A 143 -6.36 15.07 7.83
N ILE A 144 -5.85 13.84 7.95
CA ILE A 144 -4.47 13.56 8.38
C ILE A 144 -3.50 13.80 7.22
N HIS A 145 -3.80 13.29 6.03
CA HIS A 145 -3.04 13.55 4.80
C HIS A 145 -2.83 15.05 4.56
N ASP A 146 -3.90 15.85 4.70
CA ASP A 146 -3.88 17.30 4.49
C ASP A 146 -3.27 18.08 5.66
N CYS A 147 -2.79 17.38 6.70
CA CYS A 147 -2.24 17.96 7.93
C CYS A 147 -3.20 18.91 8.66
N LYS A 148 -4.51 18.62 8.60
CA LYS A 148 -5.58 19.41 9.23
C LYS A 148 -6.55 18.51 10.02
N PRO A 149 -6.06 17.70 10.98
CA PRO A 149 -6.94 16.87 11.79
C PRO A 149 -7.83 17.76 12.68
N PRO A 150 -9.17 17.58 12.67
CA PRO A 150 -10.08 18.41 13.48
C PRO A 150 -10.11 18.01 14.97
N ALA A 151 -9.49 16.89 15.34
CA ALA A 151 -9.45 16.35 16.69
C ALA A 151 -8.10 15.68 17.02
N GLY A 152 -7.93 15.24 18.27
CA GLY A 152 -6.69 14.61 18.74
C GLY A 152 -5.53 15.59 18.97
N HIS A 153 -5.82 16.87 19.21
CA HIS A 153 -4.81 17.93 19.36
C HIS A 153 -3.73 17.63 20.41
N ASP A 154 -4.09 17.00 21.52
CA ASP A 154 -3.17 16.58 22.59
C ASP A 154 -2.23 15.44 22.16
N ILE A 155 -2.68 14.59 21.22
CA ILE A 155 -1.86 13.55 20.61
C ILE A 155 -0.91 14.17 19.58
N TRP A 156 -1.42 15.03 18.69
CA TRP A 156 -0.62 15.71 17.66
C TRP A 156 0.37 16.74 18.21
N GLN A 157 0.28 17.09 19.50
CA GLN A 157 1.33 17.83 20.21
C GLN A 157 2.54 16.96 20.57
N LYS A 158 2.38 15.63 20.63
CA LYS A 158 3.44 14.67 20.93
C LYS A 158 4.13 14.14 19.67
N MET A 159 3.49 14.27 18.51
CA MET A 159 4.03 13.80 17.24
C MET A 159 3.51 14.60 16.05
N SER A 160 4.35 14.77 15.02
CA SER A 160 3.98 15.45 13.79
C SER A 160 2.95 14.66 12.96
N VAL A 161 1.88 15.35 12.54
CA VAL A 161 0.83 14.77 11.68
C VAL A 161 1.42 14.28 10.35
N MET A 162 2.25 15.12 9.72
CA MET A 162 2.89 14.80 8.44
C MET A 162 3.82 13.59 8.56
N HIS A 163 4.68 13.56 9.57
CA HIS A 163 5.62 12.45 9.75
C HIS A 163 4.89 11.15 10.13
N TYR A 164 3.80 11.22 10.90
CA TYR A 164 2.96 10.04 11.13
C TYR A 164 2.28 9.53 9.85
N TRP A 165 1.76 10.44 9.00
CA TRP A 165 1.21 10.07 7.70
C TRP A 165 2.24 9.36 6.82
N LEU A 166 3.46 9.89 6.74
CA LEU A 166 4.56 9.26 6.02
C LEU A 166 4.92 7.89 6.61
N LEU A 167 4.97 7.77 7.94
CA LEU A 167 5.27 6.51 8.62
C LEU A 167 4.24 5.42 8.28
N ILE A 168 2.94 5.69 8.41
CA ILE A 168 1.91 4.68 8.11
C ILE A 168 1.87 4.32 6.63
N MET A 169 2.06 5.30 5.73
CA MET A 169 2.14 5.03 4.30
C MET A 169 3.34 4.18 3.94
N GLN A 170 4.51 4.49 4.50
CA GLN A 170 5.72 3.69 4.30
C GLN A 170 5.50 2.25 4.76
N ASP A 171 4.95 2.04 5.95
CA ASP A 171 4.66 0.71 6.49
C ASP A 171 3.76 -0.12 5.58
N VAL A 172 2.69 0.49 5.08
CA VAL A 172 1.72 -0.14 4.18
C VAL A 172 2.38 -0.51 2.86
N LEU A 173 3.13 0.43 2.26
CA LEU A 173 3.80 0.21 0.97
C LEU A 173 4.92 -0.83 1.08
N ASP A 174 5.76 -0.76 2.11
CA ASP A 174 6.85 -1.70 2.33
C ASP A 174 6.33 -3.12 2.56
N ALA A 175 5.24 -3.27 3.31
CA ALA A 175 4.59 -4.57 3.52
C ALA A 175 4.00 -5.12 2.21
N TYR A 176 3.30 -4.29 1.44
CA TYR A 176 2.64 -4.73 0.21
C TYR A 176 3.63 -5.02 -0.93
N TYR A 177 4.49 -4.07 -1.25
CA TYR A 177 5.43 -4.17 -2.37
C TYR A 177 6.65 -5.05 -2.07
N ALA A 178 6.76 -5.62 -0.87
CA ALA A 178 7.68 -6.72 -0.62
C ALA A 178 7.08 -8.11 -0.95
N HIS A 179 5.79 -8.20 -1.26
CA HIS A 179 5.11 -9.46 -1.55
C HIS A 179 5.10 -9.79 -3.05
N PRO A 180 5.40 -11.03 -3.47
CA PRO A 180 5.43 -11.42 -4.89
C PRO A 180 4.13 -11.16 -5.65
N TYR A 181 2.97 -11.28 -4.99
CA TYR A 181 1.69 -10.95 -5.64
C TYR A 181 1.57 -9.48 -6.07
N ALA A 182 2.23 -8.55 -5.38
CA ALA A 182 2.32 -7.15 -5.80
C ALA A 182 3.30 -6.98 -6.96
N TRP A 183 4.38 -7.77 -6.99
CA TRP A 183 5.33 -7.79 -8.11
C TRP A 183 4.67 -8.26 -9.40
N ASP A 184 3.84 -9.30 -9.30
CA ASP A 184 3.03 -9.84 -10.39
C ASP A 184 2.07 -8.80 -10.99
N GLU A 185 1.57 -7.87 -10.18
CA GLU A 185 0.64 -6.82 -10.59
C GLU A 185 1.31 -5.75 -11.44
N ILE A 186 2.54 -5.36 -11.07
CA ILE A 186 3.31 -4.30 -11.71
C ILE A 186 4.32 -4.83 -12.75
N GLY A 187 4.41 -6.15 -12.94
CA GLY A 187 5.32 -6.78 -13.89
C GLY A 187 6.78 -6.81 -13.42
N PHE A 188 7.04 -6.70 -12.11
CA PHE A 188 8.40 -6.73 -11.60
C PHE A 188 8.99 -8.14 -11.68
N GLY A 189 10.09 -8.29 -12.42
CA GLY A 189 10.81 -9.55 -12.65
C GLY A 189 11.36 -10.24 -11.40
N GLY A 190 11.30 -9.58 -10.24
CA GLY A 190 11.86 -10.04 -8.99
C GLY A 190 13.35 -9.72 -8.84
N PRO A 191 14.01 -10.32 -7.85
CA PRO A 191 15.44 -10.13 -7.64
C PRO A 191 16.27 -10.54 -8.86
N ALA A 192 17.22 -9.69 -9.25
CA ALA A 192 18.05 -9.92 -10.43
C ALA A 192 19.15 -10.95 -10.18
N TYR A 193 19.69 -11.06 -8.97
CA TYR A 193 20.84 -11.91 -8.70
C TYR A 193 20.46 -13.41 -8.60
N PRO A 194 21.27 -14.34 -9.14
CA PRO A 194 22.50 -14.14 -9.91
C PRO A 194 22.34 -13.89 -11.42
N ARG A 195 21.16 -14.13 -12.00
CA ARG A 195 20.96 -14.13 -13.47
C ARG A 195 21.21 -12.76 -14.14
N GLY A 196 20.90 -11.68 -13.43
CA GLY A 196 20.82 -10.32 -13.95
C GLY A 196 19.59 -10.06 -14.81
N TYR A 197 19.37 -8.79 -15.12
CA TYR A 197 18.55 -8.34 -16.24
C TYR A 197 19.47 -8.10 -17.45
N MET A 198 19.15 -8.71 -18.59
CA MET A 198 19.99 -8.76 -19.79
C MET A 198 19.57 -7.73 -20.86
N ARG A 199 18.33 -7.25 -20.85
CA ARG A 199 17.74 -6.40 -21.91
C ARG A 199 17.35 -4.99 -21.43
N LEU A 200 18.21 -4.39 -20.61
CA LEU A 200 18.03 -3.03 -20.12
C LEU A 200 18.13 -1.96 -21.23
N GLU A 201 18.83 -2.26 -22.33
CA GLU A 201 19.01 -1.31 -23.43
C GLU A 201 17.94 -1.47 -24.52
N GLY A 202 17.23 -0.37 -24.81
CA GLY A 202 16.32 -0.27 -25.95
C GLY A 202 14.90 -0.81 -25.72
N GLY A 203 14.46 -0.95 -24.47
CA GLY A 203 13.07 -1.27 -24.13
C GLY A 203 12.61 -2.67 -24.54
N LYS A 204 13.55 -3.60 -24.73
CA LYS A 204 13.19 -4.96 -25.13
C LYS A 204 12.80 -5.76 -23.89
N PRO A 205 11.65 -6.43 -23.89
CA PRO A 205 11.26 -7.24 -22.76
C PRO A 205 12.21 -8.44 -22.59
N GLU A 206 12.41 -8.84 -21.35
CA GLU A 206 13.11 -10.08 -21.02
C GLU A 206 12.36 -11.29 -21.59
N PRO A 207 13.05 -12.42 -21.89
CA PRO A 207 12.38 -13.62 -22.42
C PRO A 207 11.26 -14.20 -21.54
N TRP A 208 11.24 -13.86 -20.25
CA TRP A 208 10.24 -14.29 -19.27
C TRP A 208 9.20 -13.22 -18.94
N GLU A 209 9.36 -11.99 -19.43
CA GLU A 209 8.36 -10.93 -19.25
C GLU A 209 7.15 -11.18 -20.15
N VAL A 210 5.98 -10.77 -19.67
CA VAL A 210 4.75 -10.78 -20.46
C VAL A 210 4.43 -9.37 -20.93
N HIS A 211 3.68 -9.27 -22.02
CA HIS A 211 3.26 -7.96 -22.52
C HIS A 211 2.23 -7.33 -21.58
N GLU A 212 2.39 -6.03 -21.31
CA GLU A 212 1.44 -5.23 -20.57
C GLU A 212 0.07 -5.22 -21.30
N GLN A 213 -0.97 -5.68 -20.62
CA GLN A 213 -2.36 -5.67 -21.07
C GLN A 213 -3.15 -4.67 -20.24
N ARG A 214 -3.18 -3.41 -20.69
CA ARG A 214 -4.00 -2.39 -20.06
C ARG A 214 -5.48 -2.67 -20.28
N TYR A 215 -6.27 -2.52 -19.23
CA TYR A 215 -7.72 -2.49 -19.29
C TYR A 215 -8.20 -1.09 -18.91
N GLU A 216 -9.28 -0.66 -19.55
CA GLU A 216 -9.92 0.60 -19.19
C GLU A 216 -10.63 0.44 -17.84
N TRP A 217 -10.42 1.40 -16.94
CA TRP A 217 -11.15 1.51 -15.69
C TRP A 217 -11.43 2.97 -15.38
N ALA A 218 -12.47 3.22 -14.59
CA ALA A 218 -12.74 4.54 -14.03
C ALA A 218 -12.71 4.48 -12.51
N ALA A 219 -12.20 5.54 -11.88
CA ALA A 219 -12.34 5.72 -10.44
C ALA A 219 -13.83 5.76 -10.05
N PRO A 220 -14.20 5.29 -8.84
CA PRO A 220 -15.54 5.49 -8.31
C PRO A 220 -15.93 6.97 -8.36
N PRO A 221 -17.20 7.32 -8.66
CA PRO A 221 -17.66 8.71 -8.63
C PRO A 221 -17.49 9.39 -7.26
N SER A 222 -17.43 8.60 -6.18
CA SER A 222 -17.24 9.07 -4.81
C SER A 222 -15.76 9.18 -4.38
N SER A 223 -14.81 8.94 -5.29
CA SER A 223 -13.38 8.94 -4.95
C SER A 223 -12.88 10.35 -4.65
N LEU A 224 -12.54 10.64 -3.39
CA LEU A 224 -12.00 11.95 -2.98
C LEU A 224 -10.65 12.26 -3.64
N SER A 225 -9.86 11.22 -3.93
CA SER A 225 -8.55 11.33 -4.60
C SER A 225 -8.63 11.54 -6.13
N GLY A 226 -9.83 11.49 -6.72
CA GLY A 226 -10.03 11.69 -8.16
C GLY A 226 -9.84 13.14 -8.61
N GLU A 227 -9.94 14.09 -7.68
CA GLU A 227 -9.70 15.51 -7.93
C GLU A 227 -8.24 15.85 -7.62
N TYR A 228 -7.41 15.99 -8.67
CA TYR A 228 -6.05 16.49 -8.51
C TYR A 228 -6.10 17.96 -8.03
N SER A 229 -5.82 18.17 -6.75
CA SER A 229 -5.53 19.49 -6.21
C SER A 229 -4.02 19.66 -6.13
N PRO A 230 -3.40 20.58 -6.88
CA PRO A 230 -1.96 20.79 -6.82
C PRO A 230 -1.56 21.25 -5.41
N VAL A 231 -0.87 20.38 -4.68
CA VAL A 231 -0.27 20.71 -3.38
C VAL A 231 1.13 21.29 -3.64
N GLY A 232 1.18 22.46 -4.30
CA GLY A 232 2.41 23.14 -4.68
C GLY A 232 2.17 24.19 -5.77
N GLY A 233 2.76 25.38 -5.63
CA GLY A 233 2.59 26.49 -6.59
C GLY A 233 2.96 26.10 -8.02
N GLU A 234 2.42 26.85 -9.00
CA GLU A 234 2.53 26.60 -10.45
C GLU A 234 3.97 26.28 -10.89
N GLY A 235 4.28 24.99 -10.95
CA GLY A 235 5.48 24.43 -11.56
C GLY A 235 5.05 23.53 -12.71
N GLU A 236 5.41 23.92 -13.93
CA GLU A 236 5.09 23.21 -15.17
C GLU A 236 5.65 21.78 -15.18
N HIS A 237 4.83 20.78 -14.83
CA HIS A 237 5.07 19.41 -15.29
C HIS A 237 4.48 19.25 -16.68
N LYS A 238 5.31 19.46 -17.71
CA LYS A 238 5.02 19.08 -19.09
C LYS A 238 4.59 17.60 -19.10
N GLN A 239 3.45 17.33 -19.73
CA GLN A 239 3.03 15.97 -20.10
C GLN A 239 4.19 15.28 -20.83
N GLN A 240 4.86 14.35 -20.16
CA GLN A 240 5.75 13.41 -20.82
C GLN A 240 4.88 12.31 -21.43
N THR A 241 5.07 12.08 -22.73
CA THR A 241 4.54 10.96 -23.49
C THR A 241 4.90 9.64 -22.77
N PRO A 242 3.99 8.64 -22.65
CA PRO A 242 4.36 7.36 -22.05
C PRO A 242 5.41 6.67 -22.93
N GLY A 243 6.53 6.30 -22.31
CA GLY A 243 7.63 5.59 -22.95
C GLY A 243 7.20 4.24 -23.49
N GLN A 244 7.84 3.83 -24.59
CA GLN A 244 7.70 2.51 -25.19
C GLN A 244 8.35 1.46 -24.29
N GLU A 245 7.63 0.34 -24.13
CA GLU A 245 8.04 -1.05 -23.87
C GLU A 245 9.25 -1.28 -22.93
N GLY A 246 9.02 -2.04 -21.85
CA GLY A 246 10.03 -2.48 -20.88
C GLY A 246 9.73 -1.99 -19.46
N THR A 247 9.73 -2.91 -18.49
CA THR A 247 9.50 -2.65 -17.05
C THR A 247 10.73 -2.14 -16.30
N HIS A 248 11.76 -1.67 -17.03
CA HIS A 248 13.06 -1.29 -16.48
C HIS A 248 13.61 -0.01 -17.13
#